data_AF-A0A969JGV2-F1
#
_entry.id   AF-A0A969JGV2-F1
#
_cell.length_a   1.000
_cell.length_b   1.000
_cell.length_c   1.000
_cell.angle_alpha   90.00
_cell.angle_beta   90.00
_cell.angle_gamma   90.00
#
_symmetry.space_group_name_H-M   'P 1'
#
loop_
_entity.id
_entity.type
_entity.pdbx_description
1 polymer ?
#
loop_
_entity_poly.entity_id
_entity_poly.type
_entity_poly.pdbx_seq_one_letter_code
_entity_poly.pdbx_strand_id
1 'polypeptide(L)'
;MAAILAANPQDTVPSQLDILLNEAKQKGAILNDMTGEDLILNIYALCSIAYLGAPYIKMKEQRDEENMKIFHRQRRPKIKAFILKGLRQ
;
A
#
# COMPACT_ATOMS: atom_id res chain seq x y z
N MET A 1 14.29 -9.98 -1.84
CA MET A 1 13.03 -9.29 -1.48
C MET A 1 12.05 -10.19 -0.74
N ALA A 2 11.84 -11.46 -1.16
CA ALA A 2 11.01 -12.42 -0.41
C ALA A 2 11.52 -12.72 1.03
N ALA A 3 12.84 -12.71 1.23
CA ALA A 3 13.46 -13.06 2.52
C ALA A 3 13.24 -12.05 3.67
N ILE A 4 12.85 -10.79 3.37
CA ILE A 4 12.63 -9.78 4.42
C ILE A 4 11.22 -9.88 5.00
N LEU A 5 10.25 -10.37 4.22
CA LEU A 5 8.90 -10.67 4.70
C LEU A 5 8.84 -12.02 5.43
N ALA A 6 9.74 -12.95 5.11
CA ALA A 6 9.82 -14.27 5.72
C ALA A 6 10.53 -14.31 7.09
N ALA A 7 10.98 -13.17 7.62
CA ALA A 7 11.85 -13.12 8.81
C ALA A 7 11.09 -13.07 10.16
N ASN A 8 9.76 -13.04 10.17
CA ASN A 8 9.00 -13.05 11.42
C ASN A 8 7.93 -14.16 11.44
N PRO A 9 8.16 -15.29 12.15
CA PRO A 9 7.16 -16.35 12.33
C PRO A 9 5.86 -15.90 13.02
N GLN A 10 5.82 -14.65 13.49
CA GLN A 10 4.69 -13.99 14.14
C GLN A 10 4.23 -12.75 13.36
N ASP A 11 4.36 -12.73 12.03
CA ASP A 11 3.73 -11.68 11.23
C ASP A 11 2.20 -11.81 11.33
N THR A 12 1.66 -11.14 12.34
CA THR A 12 0.23 -11.09 12.66
C THR A 12 -0.44 -9.93 11.94
N VAL A 13 0.28 -9.18 11.09
CA VAL A 13 -0.30 -8.04 10.38
C VAL A 13 -1.45 -8.49 9.46
N PRO A 14 -1.32 -9.56 8.64
CA PRO A 14 -2.45 -10.03 7.84
C PRO A 14 -3.68 -10.37 8.68
N SER A 15 -3.51 -11.13 9.77
CA SER A 15 -4.62 -11.54 10.63
C SER A 15 -5.24 -10.37 11.42
N GLN A 16 -4.44 -9.39 11.83
CA GLN A 16 -4.94 -8.15 12.42
C GLN A 16 -5.76 -7.33 11.41
N LEU A 17 -5.31 -7.27 10.15
CA LEU A 17 -6.05 -6.61 9.08
C LEU A 17 -7.37 -7.34 8.77
N ASP A 18 -7.40 -8.67 8.81
CA ASP A 18 -8.65 -9.45 8.68
C ASP A 18 -9.68 -9.07 9.75
N ILE A 19 -9.26 -8.93 11.01
CA ILE A 19 -10.14 -8.48 12.09
C ILE A 19 -10.72 -7.11 11.78
N LEU A 20 -9.87 -6.14 11.40
CA LEU A 20 -10.30 -4.78 11.08
C LEU A 20 -11.23 -4.72 9.86
N LEU A 21 -10.94 -5.51 8.82
CA LEU A 21 -11.77 -5.62 7.63
C LEU A 21 -13.15 -6.20 7.98
N ASN A 22 -13.20 -7.28 8.77
CA ASN A 22 -14.46 -7.87 9.21
C ASN A 22 -15.30 -6.91 10.06
N GLU A 23 -14.70 -6.19 11.00
CA GLU A 23 -15.39 -5.14 11.74
C GLU A 23 -15.95 -4.03 10.84
N ALA A 24 -15.19 -3.63 9.82
CA ALA A 24 -15.63 -2.62 8.86
C ALA A 24 -16.76 -3.14 7.95
N LYS A 25 -16.73 -4.42 7.56
CA LYS A 25 -17.82 -5.08 6.81
C LYS A 25 -19.10 -5.11 7.62
N GLN A 26 -19.02 -5.51 8.89
CA GLN A 26 -20.17 -5.57 9.80
C GLN A 26 -20.83 -4.19 9.99
N LYS A 27 -20.04 -3.12 9.90
CA LYS A 27 -20.52 -1.73 9.97
C LYS A 27 -21.01 -1.18 8.62
N GLY A 28 -20.98 -1.98 7.54
CA GLY A 28 -21.33 -1.56 6.19
C GLY A 28 -20.36 -0.53 5.59
N ALA A 29 -19.17 -0.36 6.17
CA ALA A 29 -18.19 0.64 5.74
C ALA A 29 -17.35 0.17 4.53
N ILE A 30 -17.28 -1.15 4.32
CA ILE A 30 -16.62 -1.80 3.18
C ILE A 30 -17.52 -2.91 2.64
N LEU A 31 -17.49 -3.13 1.33
CA LEU A 31 -18.30 -4.14 0.63
C LEU A 31 -17.44 -5.25 -0.02
N ASN A 32 -16.13 -5.03 -0.07
CA ASN A 32 -15.17 -5.88 -0.75
C ASN A 32 -14.78 -7.12 0.08
N ASP A 33 -14.66 -8.28 -0.57
CA ASP A 33 -14.24 -9.54 0.06
C ASP A 33 -12.72 -9.76 0.24
N MET A 34 -11.95 -8.68 0.10
CA MET A 34 -10.50 -8.65 0.32
C MET A 34 -10.09 -9.21 1.69
N THR A 35 -9.04 -10.04 1.70
CA THR A 35 -8.38 -10.51 2.92
C THR A 35 -7.31 -9.52 3.40
N GLY A 36 -6.83 -9.70 4.63
CA GLY A 36 -5.72 -8.94 5.18
C GLY A 36 -4.42 -9.14 4.39
N GLU A 37 -4.20 -10.34 3.84
CA GLU A 37 -3.08 -10.65 2.94
C GLU A 37 -3.18 -9.84 1.64
N ASP A 38 -4.35 -9.85 0.99
CA ASP A 38 -4.58 -9.06 -0.22
C ASP A 38 -4.33 -7.56 0.05
N LEU A 39 -4.84 -7.06 1.17
CA LEU A 39 -4.71 -5.65 1.53
C LEU A 39 -3.24 -5.25 1.75
N ILE A 40 -2.47 -6.04 2.51
CA ILE A 40 -1.08 -5.70 2.78
C ILE A 40 -0.20 -5.81 1.53
N LEU A 41 -0.44 -6.82 0.68
CA LEU A 41 0.26 -6.95 -0.59
C LEU A 41 -0.04 -5.76 -1.52
N ASN A 42 -1.30 -5.33 -1.60
CA ASN A 42 -1.69 -4.15 -2.36
C ASN A 42 -1.04 -2.86 -1.84
N ILE A 43 -1.02 -2.67 -0.51
CA ILE A 43 -0.33 -1.52 0.12
C ILE A 43 1.16 -1.53 -0.23
N TYR A 44 1.83 -2.68 -0.09
CA TYR A 44 3.26 -2.81 -0.37
C TYR A 44 3.58 -2.57 -1.83
N ALA A 45 2.83 -3.16 -2.76
CA ALA A 45 3.01 -2.95 -4.19
C ALA A 45 2.87 -1.46 -4.55
N LEU A 46 1.80 -0.81 -4.11
CA LEU A 46 1.52 0.59 -4.42
C LEU A 46 2.53 1.57 -3.79
N CYS A 47 3.00 1.26 -2.58
CA CYS A 47 3.98 2.10 -1.89
C CYS A 47 5.40 1.92 -2.46
N SER A 48 5.82 0.69 -2.72
CA SER A 48 7.20 0.36 -3.09
C SER A 48 7.55 0.75 -4.54
N ILE A 49 6.59 0.64 -5.47
CA ILE A 49 6.86 0.82 -6.90
C ILE A 49 7.44 2.20 -7.24
N ALA A 50 7.02 3.24 -6.52
CA ALA A 50 7.52 4.60 -6.73
C ALA A 50 9.01 4.73 -6.38
N TYR A 51 9.48 3.98 -5.37
CA TYR A 51 10.87 3.98 -4.93
C TYR A 51 11.72 3.05 -5.79
N LEU A 52 11.23 1.86 -6.08
CA LEU A 52 11.93 0.90 -6.95
C LEU A 52 12.09 1.44 -8.38
N GLY A 53 11.07 2.15 -8.88
CA GLY A 53 11.09 2.82 -10.18
C GLY A 53 11.70 4.22 -10.17
N ALA A 54 12.26 4.69 -9.05
CA ALA A 54 12.73 6.07 -8.93
C ALA A 54 13.75 6.48 -10.02
N PRO A 55 14.76 5.66 -10.39
CA PRO A 55 15.69 6.04 -11.47
C PRO A 55 15.00 6.27 -12.81
N TYR A 56 14.04 5.41 -13.15
CA TYR A 56 13.27 5.54 -14.39
C TYR A 56 12.39 6.80 -14.38
N ILE A 57 11.67 7.05 -13.28
CA ILE A 57 10.83 8.24 -13.12
C ILE A 57 11.68 9.50 -13.21
N LYS A 58 12.84 9.51 -12.54
CA LYS A 58 13.78 10.62 -12.54
C LYS A 58 14.26 10.96 -13.95
N MET A 59 14.67 9.94 -14.71
CA MET A 59 15.11 10.09 -16.10
C MET A 59 13.98 10.55 -17.02
N LYS A 60 12.82 9.87 -16.97
CA LYS A 60 11.69 10.12 -17.87
C LYS A 60 11.08 11.52 -17.65
N GLU A 61 10.94 11.92 -16.40
CA GLU A 61 10.26 13.15 -16.02
C GLU A 61 11.23 14.30 -15.71
N GLN A 62 12.53 14.09 -15.97
CA GLN A 62 13.61 15.07 -15.78
C GLN A 62 13.59 15.69 -14.37
N ARG A 63 13.36 14.86 -13.35
CA ARG A 63 13.28 15.32 -11.96
C ARG A 63 14.66 15.38 -11.32
N ASP A 64 14.90 16.39 -10.51
CA ASP A 64 16.01 16.40 -9.57
C ASP A 64 15.64 15.64 -8.27
N GLU A 65 16.59 15.55 -7.35
CA GLU A 65 16.40 14.88 -6.07
C GLU A 65 15.28 15.52 -5.22
N GLU A 66 15.15 16.84 -5.26
CA GLU A 66 14.17 17.55 -4.45
C GLU A 66 12.74 17.33 -4.97
N ASN A 67 12.57 17.39 -6.29
CA ASN A 67 11.32 17.05 -6.95
C ASN A 67 10.93 15.58 -6.74
N MET A 68 11.91 14.66 -6.63
CA MET A 68 11.63 13.28 -6.27
C MET A 68 11.13 13.14 -4.82
N LYS A 69 11.71 13.87 -3.86
CA LYS A 69 11.18 13.89 -2.47
C LYS A 69 9.76 14.42 -2.42
N ILE A 70 9.48 15.51 -3.13
CA ILE A 70 8.13 16.10 -3.22
C ILE A 70 7.16 15.07 -3.82
N PHE A 71 7.54 14.41 -4.91
CA PHE A 71 6.74 13.36 -5.53
C PHE A 71 6.40 12.23 -4.55
N HIS A 72 7.39 11.68 -3.84
CA HIS A 72 7.16 10.63 -2.85
C HIS A 72 6.24 11.09 -1.72
N ARG A 73 6.40 12.34 -1.24
CA ARG A 73 5.54 12.92 -0.20
C ARG A 73 4.09 13.04 -0.67
N GLN A 74 3.88 13.49 -1.91
CA GLN A 74 2.55 13.63 -2.50
C GLN A 74 1.91 12.28 -2.83
N ARG A 75 2.69 11.21 -3.04
CA ARG A 75 2.14 9.87 -3.31
C ARG A 75 1.43 9.25 -2.11
N ARG A 76 1.93 9.47 -0.89
CA ARG A 76 1.33 8.89 0.33
C ARG A 76 -0.18 9.17 0.47
N PRO A 77 -0.66 10.44 0.44
CA PRO A 77 -2.09 10.72 0.55
C PRO A 77 -2.89 10.18 -0.65
N LYS A 78 -2.31 10.17 -1.86
CA LYS A 78 -2.97 9.63 -3.08
C LYS A 78 -3.18 8.13 -2.99
N ILE A 79 -2.17 7.38 -2.55
CA ILE A 79 -2.25 5.92 -2.36
C ILE A 79 -3.28 5.58 -1.27
N LYS A 80 -3.25 6.29 -0.13
CA LYS A 80 -4.24 6.11 0.94
C LYS A 80 -5.67 6.31 0.42
N ALA A 81 -5.92 7.40 -0.31
CA ALA A 81 -7.23 7.68 -0.88
C ALA A 81 -7.67 6.62 -1.89
N PHE A 82 -6.76 6.15 -2.75
CA PHE A 82 -7.02 5.09 -3.73
C PHE A 82 -7.44 3.78 -3.05
N ILE A 83 -6.69 3.32 -2.05
CA ILE A 83 -6.98 2.08 -1.31
C ILE A 83 -8.33 2.21 -0.59
N LEU A 84 -8.56 3.30 0.15
CA LEU A 84 -9.82 3.51 0.86
C LEU A 84 -11.03 3.55 -0.09
N LYS A 85 -10.86 4.08 -1.31
CA LYS A 85 -11.90 4.04 -2.33
C LYS A 85 -12.14 2.63 -2.86
N GLY A 86 -11.09 1.83 -3.03
CA GLY A 86 -11.19 0.43 -3.48
C GLY A 86 -11.86 -0.49 -2.46
N LEU A 87 -11.70 -0.22 -1.16
CA LEU A 87 -12.36 -0.98 -0.10
C LEU A 87 -13.88 -0.71 0.00
N ARG A 88 -14.34 0.46 -0.45
CA ARG A 88 -15.75 0.89 -0.38
C ARG A 88 -16.61 0.42 -1.56
N GLN A 89 -15.98 -0.13 -2.60
CA GLN A 89 -16.66 -0.71 -3.76
C GLN A 89 -16.98 -2.16 -3.48
#